data_AF-A0A7Y5AHR1-F1
#
_entry.id   AF-A0A7Y5AHR1-F1
#
_cell.length_a   1.000
_cell.length_b   1.000
_cell.length_c   1.000
_cell.angle_alpha   90.00
_cell.angle_beta   90.00
_cell.angle_gamma   90.00
#
_symmetry.space_group_name_H-M   'P 1'
#
loop_
_entity.id
_entity.type
_entity.pdbx_description
1 polymer ?
#
loop_
_entity_poly.entity_id
_entity_poly.type
_entity_poly.pdbx_seq_one_letter_code
_entity_poly.pdbx_strand_id
1 'polypeptide(L)'
;MRNYQEKLAEAAQKEFSRSVTGFLFDARLKDEGVRGAVFRDALNRYEDGDTFTSSKVLDTCQEHGYTLFMTQNGSVYVAVSHLMFIEDTFDGVPQTLILRAS
;
A
#
# COMPACT_ATOMS: atom_id res chain seq x y z
N MET A 1 13.59 -13.77 3.64
CA MET A 1 12.95 -12.69 2.84
C MET A 1 12.69 -13.14 1.40
N ARG A 2 11.91 -14.21 1.16
CA ARG A 2 11.47 -14.64 -0.19
C ARG A 2 9.98 -14.35 -0.49
N ASN A 3 9.23 -13.88 0.51
CA ASN A 3 7.76 -13.80 0.47
C ASN A 3 7.22 -12.62 -0.37
N TYR A 4 7.96 -11.52 -0.52
CA TYR A 4 7.40 -10.31 -1.15
C TYR A 4 7.26 -10.43 -2.67
N GLN A 5 8.19 -11.09 -3.36
CA GLN A 5 8.11 -11.31 -4.81
C GLN A 5 6.94 -12.24 -5.16
N GLU A 6 6.70 -13.27 -4.33
CA GLU A 6 5.57 -14.18 -4.47
C GLU A 6 4.25 -13.44 -4.26
N LYS A 7 4.11 -12.68 -3.16
CA LYS A 7 2.93 -11.84 -2.90
C LYS A 7 2.66 -10.83 -4.02
N LEU A 8 3.71 -10.19 -4.55
CA LEU A 8 3.61 -9.27 -5.68
C LEU A 8 3.18 -9.98 -6.97
N ALA A 9 3.78 -11.14 -7.26
CA ALA A 9 3.45 -11.93 -8.43
C ALA A 9 2.01 -12.44 -8.37
N GLU A 10 1.55 -12.88 -7.20
CA GLU A 10 0.16 -13.30 -6.97
C GLU A 10 -0.82 -12.14 -7.21
N ALA A 11 -0.56 -10.98 -6.60
CA ALA A 11 -1.39 -9.79 -6.78
C ALA A 11 -1.45 -9.37 -8.26
N ALA A 12 -0.32 -9.39 -8.95
CA ALA A 12 -0.24 -8.96 -10.34
C ALA A 12 -0.80 -9.98 -11.36
N GLN A 13 -1.14 -11.20 -10.93
CA GLN A 13 -1.88 -12.16 -11.75
C GLN A 13 -3.40 -11.98 -11.63
N LYS A 14 -3.89 -11.14 -10.72
CA LYS A 14 -5.32 -10.88 -10.57
C LYS A 14 -5.80 -9.86 -11.60
N GLU A 15 -6.99 -10.08 -12.13
CA GLU A 15 -7.71 -9.09 -12.93
C GLU A 15 -8.55 -8.22 -11.98
N PHE A 16 -8.06 -7.01 -11.70
CA PHE A 16 -8.80 -6.02 -10.93
C PHE A 16 -9.82 -5.30 -11.80
N SER A 17 -10.90 -4.82 -11.19
CA SER A 17 -11.96 -4.10 -11.91
C SER A 17 -11.50 -2.76 -12.50
N ARG A 18 -10.35 -2.27 -12.05
CA ARG A 18 -9.73 -0.99 -12.46
C ARG A 18 -8.29 -1.20 -12.89
N SER A 19 -7.82 -0.34 -13.79
CA SER A 19 -6.41 -0.33 -14.21
C SER A 19 -5.49 0.03 -13.05
N VAL A 20 -4.73 -0.95 -12.57
CA VAL A 20 -3.76 -0.77 -11.49
C VAL A 20 -2.60 0.09 -11.98
N THR A 21 -2.30 1.15 -11.24
CA THR A 21 -1.15 2.03 -11.47
C THR A 21 0.12 1.46 -10.86
N GLY A 22 0.02 0.78 -9.72
CA GLY A 22 1.16 0.12 -9.08
C GLY A 22 0.77 -0.64 -7.83
N PHE A 23 1.72 -1.41 -7.29
CA PHE A 23 1.54 -2.24 -6.10
C PHE A 23 2.37 -1.69 -4.95
N LEU A 24 1.82 -1.69 -3.74
CA LEU A 24 2.41 -1.09 -2.56
C LEU A 24 2.78 -2.14 -1.52
N PHE A 25 4.03 -2.12 -1.09
CA PHE A 25 4.47 -2.76 0.15
C PHE A 25 4.51 -1.76 1.29
N ASP A 26 4.20 -2.25 2.48
CA ASP A 26 4.12 -1.49 3.73
C ASP A 26 3.23 -0.25 3.58
N ALA A 27 2.11 -0.46 2.88
CA ALA A 27 1.12 0.56 2.60
C ALA A 27 0.51 1.06 3.90
N ARG A 28 0.52 2.38 4.08
CA ARG A 28 -0.09 3.05 5.22
C ARG A 28 -0.70 4.37 4.78
N LEU A 29 -1.82 4.72 5.40
CA LEU A 29 -2.35 6.07 5.25
C LEU A 29 -1.34 7.05 5.82
N LYS A 30 -1.07 8.12 5.08
CA LYS A 30 -0.22 9.21 5.52
C LYS A 30 -0.76 10.51 4.95
N ASP A 31 -0.98 11.48 5.83
CA ASP A 31 -1.64 12.74 5.50
C ASP A 31 -3.04 12.43 4.92
N GLU A 32 -3.32 12.83 3.67
CA GLU A 32 -4.55 12.43 2.96
C GLU A 32 -4.33 11.30 1.93
N GLY A 33 -3.09 10.83 1.78
CA GLY A 33 -2.68 9.85 0.77
C GLY A 33 -2.37 8.47 1.35
N VAL A 34 -1.76 7.62 0.52
CA VAL A 34 -1.12 6.37 0.94
C VAL A 34 0.38 6.45 0.66
N ARG A 35 1.18 6.01 1.63
CA ARG A 35 2.63 5.85 1.51
C ARG A 35 2.98 4.37 1.50
N GLY A 36 3.94 3.99 0.65
CA GLY A 36 4.49 2.65 0.58
C GLY A 36 5.70 2.58 -0.34
N ALA A 37 6.33 1.41 -0.42
CA ALA A 37 7.29 1.08 -1.46
C ALA A 37 6.50 0.61 -2.70
N VAL A 38 6.73 1.25 -3.85
CA VAL A 38 5.99 0.97 -5.09
C VAL A 38 6.70 -0.06 -5.95
N PHE A 39 5.91 -0.91 -6.61
CA PHE A 39 6.38 -1.89 -7.56
C PHE A 39 5.47 -1.92 -8.77
N ARG A 40 6.04 -2.23 -9.94
CA ARG A 40 5.37 -2.31 -11.24
C ARG A 40 4.55 -1.04 -11.52
N ASP A 41 5.16 0.14 -11.35
CA ASP A 41 4.52 1.42 -11.69
C ASP A 41 4.27 1.48 -13.21
N ALA A 42 3.00 1.37 -13.60
CA ALA A 42 2.58 1.31 -14.99
C ALA A 42 2.87 2.61 -15.76
N LEU A 43 3.13 3.70 -15.04
CA LEU A 43 3.44 5.01 -15.60
C LEU A 43 4.96 5.28 -15.70
N ASN A 44 5.81 4.33 -15.30
CA ASN A 44 7.28 4.42 -15.31
C ASN A 44 7.83 5.69 -14.63
N ARG A 45 7.19 6.13 -13.54
CA ARG A 45 7.61 7.30 -12.75
C ARG A 45 8.57 6.93 -11.63
N TYR A 46 8.58 5.67 -11.23
CA TYR A 46 9.31 5.15 -10.07
C TYR A 46 9.95 3.80 -10.41
N GLU A 47 11.11 3.54 -9.81
CA GLU A 47 11.74 2.22 -9.87
C GLU A 47 11.13 1.27 -8.83
N ASP A 48 11.22 -0.04 -9.08
CA ASP A 48 10.73 -1.05 -8.14
C ASP A 48 11.44 -0.94 -6.79
N GLY A 49 10.66 -0.67 -5.73
CA GLY A 49 11.15 -0.48 -4.37
C GLY A 49 11.23 0.98 -3.92
N ASP A 50 11.01 1.94 -4.83
CA ASP A 50 11.00 3.36 -4.46
C ASP A 50 9.89 3.66 -3.45
N THR A 51 10.22 4.49 -2.46
CA THR A 51 9.24 4.96 -1.48
C THR A 51 8.61 6.26 -1.97
N PHE A 52 7.28 6.31 -2.03
CA PHE A 52 6.55 7.53 -2.33
C PHE A 52 5.32 7.70 -1.44
N THR A 53 4.71 8.89 -1.49
CA THR A 53 3.38 9.16 -0.94
C THR A 53 2.50 9.60 -2.10
N SER A 54 1.32 9.00 -2.24
CA SER A 54 0.37 9.37 -3.27
C SER A 54 -0.29 10.74 -3.00
N SER A 55 -1.00 11.24 -3.99
CA SER A 55 -2.02 12.27 -3.76
C SER A 55 -3.16 11.73 -2.91
N LYS A 56 -4.11 12.61 -2.54
CA LYS A 56 -5.26 12.29 -1.70
C LYS A 56 -5.99 11.03 -2.18
N VAL A 57 -6.22 10.09 -1.27
CA VAL A 57 -7.11 8.94 -1.50
C VAL A 57 -8.55 9.44 -1.44
N LEU A 58 -9.29 9.24 -2.53
CA LEU A 58 -10.71 9.58 -2.64
C LEU A 58 -11.61 8.40 -2.26
N ASP A 59 -11.15 7.18 -2.51
CA ASP A 59 -11.93 5.97 -2.25
C ASP A 59 -11.02 4.77 -1.96
N THR A 60 -11.56 3.81 -1.22
CA THR A 60 -10.91 2.55 -0.87
C THR A 60 -11.90 1.41 -1.02
N CYS A 61 -11.49 0.36 -1.74
CA CYS A 61 -12.28 -0.86 -1.87
C CYS A 61 -11.43 -2.12 -1.62
N GLN A 62 -12.12 -3.25 -1.46
CA GLN A 62 -11.50 -4.57 -1.32
C GLN A 62 -11.79 -5.40 -2.56
N GLU A 63 -10.75 -5.91 -3.22
CA GLU A 63 -10.86 -6.82 -4.37
C GLU A 63 -9.84 -7.94 -4.26
N HIS A 64 -10.26 -9.19 -4.48
CA HIS A 64 -9.38 -10.37 -4.42
C HIS A 64 -8.58 -10.52 -3.11
N GLY A 65 -9.08 -9.95 -2.01
CA GLY A 65 -8.37 -9.92 -0.71
C GLY A 65 -7.34 -8.80 -0.56
N TYR A 66 -7.24 -7.87 -1.50
CA TYR A 66 -6.36 -6.71 -1.46
C TYR A 66 -7.14 -5.40 -1.27
N THR A 67 -6.52 -4.46 -0.57
CA THR A 67 -7.02 -3.07 -0.48
C THR A 67 -6.58 -2.28 -1.71
N LEU A 68 -7.50 -1.63 -2.40
CA LEU A 68 -7.22 -0.71 -3.50
C LEU A 68 -7.42 0.73 -3.02
N PHE A 69 -6.42 1.58 -3.26
CA PHE A 69 -6.48 3.01 -3.00
C PHE A 69 -6.66 3.78 -4.31
N MET A 70 -7.78 4.50 -4.44
CA MET A 70 -8.07 5.34 -5.60
C MET A 70 -7.76 6.79 -5.26
N THR A 71 -6.86 7.41 -6.01
CA THR A 71 -6.34 8.73 -5.68
C THR A 71 -6.96 9.82 -6.54
N GLN A 72 -6.85 11.07 -6.11
CA GLN A 72 -7.46 12.24 -6.76
C GLN A 72 -7.00 12.46 -8.20
N ASN A 73 -5.78 12.04 -8.54
CA ASN A 73 -5.26 12.10 -9.91
C ASN A 73 -5.64 10.85 -10.75
N GLY A 74 -6.56 10.01 -10.27
CA GLY A 74 -7.04 8.82 -10.96
C GLY A 74 -6.10 7.61 -10.90
N SER A 75 -5.00 7.67 -10.13
CA SER A 75 -4.16 6.49 -9.92
C SER A 75 -4.86 5.49 -8.99
N VAL A 76 -4.59 4.21 -9.21
CA VAL A 76 -5.11 3.10 -8.40
C VAL A 76 -3.93 2.28 -7.89
N TYR A 77 -3.80 2.16 -6.58
CA TYR A 77 -2.70 1.43 -5.96
C TYR A 77 -3.21 0.23 -5.16
N VAL A 78 -2.62 -0.94 -5.37
CA VAL A 78 -2.98 -2.18 -4.66
C VAL A 78 -2.05 -2.39 -3.48
N ALA A 79 -2.59 -2.53 -2.27
CA ALA A 79 -1.82 -2.83 -1.07
C ALA A 79 -1.48 -4.33 -1.00
N VAL A 80 -0.22 -4.69 -1.16
CA VAL A 80 0.27 -6.08 -1.04
C VAL A 80 0.64 -6.41 0.41
N SER A 81 1.06 -5.41 1.18
CA SER A 81 1.14 -5.50 2.64
C SER A 81 0.75 -4.17 3.27
N HIS A 82 0.18 -4.23 4.47
CA HIS A 82 -0.12 -3.06 5.29
C HIS A 82 0.91 -2.91 6.40
N LEU A 83 1.31 -1.67 6.67
CA LEU A 83 2.01 -1.32 7.89
C LEU A 83 1.03 -0.64 8.84
N MET A 84 0.61 -1.34 9.89
CA MET A 84 -0.32 -0.80 10.87
C MET A 84 0.46 -0.17 12.03
N PHE A 85 0.05 1.05 12.40
CA PHE A 85 0.55 1.75 13.57
C PHE A 85 -0.59 1.79 14.59
N ILE A 86 -0.32 1.33 15.80
CA ILE A 86 -1.22 1.52 16.94
C ILE A 86 -0.51 2.47 17.88
N GLU A 87 -1.14 3.60 18.17
CA GLU A 87 -0.74 4.45 19.29
C GLU A 87 -1.39 3.89 20.54
N ASP A 88 -0.57 3.49 21.51
CA ASP A 88 -1.01 2.99 22.80
C ASP A 88 -0.26 3.73 23.91
N THR A 89 -0.79 3.71 25.12
CA THR A 89 -0.16 4.36 26.28
C THR A 89 0.28 3.28 27.27
N PHE A 90 1.58 3.10 27.43
CA PHE A 90 2.16 2.17 28.41
C PHE A 90 2.75 2.97 29.57
N ASP A 91 2.22 2.77 30.78
CA ASP A 91 2.60 3.51 31.99
C ASP A 91 2.55 5.04 31.84
N GLY A 92 1.56 5.56 31.10
CA GLY A 92 1.40 7.01 30.86
C GLY A 92 2.31 7.58 29.77
N VAL A 93 3.14 6.75 29.13
CA VAL A 93 3.99 7.15 28.00
C VAL A 93 3.38 6.70 26.68
N PRO A 94 3.10 7.62 25.73
CA PRO A 94 2.66 7.24 24.39
C PRO A 94 3.74 6.42 23.69
N GLN A 95 3.35 5.25 23.18
CA GLN A 95 4.20 4.37 22.39
C GLN A 95 3.50 4.03 21.07
N THR A 96 4.30 3.97 19.99
CA THR A 96 3.83 3.53 18.69
C THR A 96 4.21 2.08 18.47
N LEU A 97 3.21 1.20 18.46
CA LEU A 97 3.37 -0.20 18.09
C LEU A 97 3.27 -0.33 16.57
N ILE A 98 4.28 -0.97 15.96
CA ILE A 98 4.29 -1.26 14.53
C ILE A 98 3.92 -2.73 14.32
N LEU A 99 2.72 -2.96 13.80
CA LEU A 99 2.24 -4.29 13.42
C LEU A 99 2.56 -4.53 11.95
N ARG A 100 3.36 -5.57 11.70
CA ARG A 100 3.59 -6.12 10.35
C ARG A 100 2.92 -7.48 10.25
N ALA A 101 2.01 -7.62 9.28
CA ALA A 101 1.48 -8.93 8.93
C ALA A 101 2.51 -9.70 8.07
N SER A 102 2.88 -10.90 8.53
CA SER A 102 3.88 -11.81 7.94
C SER A 102 3.56 -12.24 6.51
#